data_AF-A0A3M1JB85-F1
#
_entry.id   AF-A0A3M1JB85-F1
#
_cell.length_a   1.000
_cell.length_b   1.000
_cell.length_c   1.000
_cell.angle_alpha   90.00
_cell.angle_beta   90.00
_cell.angle_gamma   90.00
#
_symmetry.space_group_name_H-M   'P 1'
#
loop_
_entity.id
_entity.type
_entity.pdbx_description
1 polymer ?
#
loop_
_entity_poly.entity_id
_entity_poly.type
_entity_poly.pdbx_seq_one_letter_code
_entity_poly.pdbx_strand_id
1 'polypeptide(L)'
;MTDIELVQGSIREDAHCQKVLFERYAGKMMAVCLRYARHRLEAEDMLQEAFVKAFDKLDTFKFEGAFEGWLRRIVVNTALKHYQRKHFTNEQIAVEHFP
;
A
#
# COMPACT_ATOMS: atom_id res chain seq x y z
N MET A 1 20.00 9.41 -4.59
CA MET A 1 18.75 10.20 -4.62
C MET A 1 18.09 10.22 -3.26
N THR A 2 17.78 11.41 -2.76
CA THR A 2 17.01 11.65 -1.54
C THR A 2 15.53 11.28 -1.75
N ASP A 3 14.77 11.14 -0.66
CA ASP A 3 13.33 10.88 -0.75
C ASP A 3 12.60 12.02 -1.48
N ILE A 4 13.01 13.26 -1.24
CA ILE A 4 12.44 14.45 -1.89
C ILE A 4 12.64 14.37 -3.40
N GLU A 5 13.85 14.08 -3.87
CA GLU A 5 14.17 13.96 -5.30
C GLU A 5 13.35 12.84 -5.96
N LEU A 6 13.24 11.68 -5.30
CA LEU A 6 12.46 10.55 -5.81
C LEU A 6 10.97 10.85 -5.88
N VAL A 7 10.42 11.51 -4.86
CA VAL A 7 9.01 11.90 -4.84
C VAL A 7 8.73 12.93 -5.94
N GLN A 8 9.56 13.96 -6.06
CA GLN A 8 9.39 14.99 -7.09
C GLN A 8 9.53 14.40 -8.52
N GLY A 9 10.47 13.48 -8.73
CA GLY A 9 10.58 12.77 -10.00
C GLY A 9 9.36 11.88 -10.28
N SER A 10 8.89 11.16 -9.27
CA SER A 10 7.70 10.29 -9.39
C SER A 10 6.42 11.07 -9.66
N ILE A 11 6.28 12.30 -9.11
CA ILE A 11 5.17 13.23 -9.43
C ILE A 11 5.19 13.64 -10.91
N ARG A 12 6.37 13.68 -11.53
CA ARG A 12 6.54 13.94 -12.98
C ARG A 12 6.47 12.66 -13.82
N GLU A 13 5.96 11.57 -13.26
CA GLU A 13 5.82 10.26 -13.92
C GLU A 13 7.17 9.67 -14.40
N ASP A 14 8.28 10.03 -13.77
CA ASP A 14 9.57 9.44 -14.06
C ASP A 14 9.61 7.98 -13.56
N ALA A 15 9.64 7.04 -14.51
CA ALA A 15 9.62 5.61 -14.23
C ALA A 15 10.82 5.13 -13.40
N HIS A 16 11.99 5.76 -13.55
CA HIS A 16 13.16 5.41 -12.75
C HIS A 16 12.96 5.84 -11.28
N CYS A 17 12.44 7.04 -11.06
CA CYS A 17 12.12 7.54 -9.72
C CYS A 17 11.06 6.68 -9.03
N GLN A 18 9.99 6.32 -9.73
CA GLN A 18 8.93 5.45 -9.19
C GLN A 18 9.48 4.08 -8.81
N LYS A 19 10.30 3.48 -9.67
CA LYS A 19 10.95 2.19 -9.40
C LYS A 19 11.84 2.25 -8.15
N VAL A 20 12.72 3.25 -8.06
CA VAL A 20 13.64 3.38 -6.92
C VAL A 20 12.87 3.67 -5.63
N LEU A 21 11.81 4.48 -5.69
CA LEU A 21 10.94 4.75 -4.54
C LEU A 21 10.23 3.46 -4.09
N PHE A 22 9.69 2.67 -5.03
CA PHE A 22 9.09 1.38 -4.74
C PHE A 22 10.09 0.44 -4.07
N GLU A 23 11.24 0.19 -4.69
CA GLU A 23 12.27 -0.73 -4.18
C GLU A 23 12.74 -0.35 -2.77
N ARG A 24 12.87 0.95 -2.49
CA ARG A 24 13.28 1.48 -1.18
C ARG A 24 12.31 1.14 -0.05
N TYR A 25 11.01 1.17 -0.32
CA TYR A 25 9.99 1.02 0.74
C TYR A 25 9.20 -0.27 0.69
N ALA A 26 9.20 -0.99 -0.43
CA ALA A 26 8.40 -2.20 -0.63
C ALA A 26 8.64 -3.24 0.46
N GLY A 27 9.90 -3.48 0.86
CA GLY A 27 10.20 -4.44 1.94
C GLY A 27 9.57 -4.07 3.28
N LYS A 28 9.67 -2.81 3.70
CA LYS A 28 9.07 -2.32 4.95
C LYS A 28 7.54 -2.33 4.89
N MET A 29 6.97 -1.92 3.75
CA MET A 29 5.53 -1.90 3.55
C MET A 29 4.94 -3.31 3.43
N MET A 30 5.68 -4.25 2.86
CA MET A 30 5.32 -5.66 2.82
C MET A 30 5.20 -6.24 4.23
N ALA A 31 6.13 -5.91 5.14
CA ALA A 31 6.03 -6.30 6.54
C ALA A 31 4.78 -5.71 7.24
N VAL A 32 4.31 -4.55 6.80
CA VAL A 32 3.04 -3.99 7.28
C VAL A 32 1.85 -4.77 6.72
N CYS A 33 1.80 -5.03 5.41
CA CYS A 33 0.73 -5.82 4.78
C CYS A 33 0.60 -7.22 5.38
N LEU A 34 1.72 -7.89 5.66
CA LEU A 34 1.75 -9.23 6.27
C LEU A 34 1.05 -9.30 7.63
N ARG A 35 0.93 -8.18 8.36
CA ARG A 35 0.20 -8.15 9.63
C ARG A 35 -1.32 -8.22 9.47
N TYR A 36 -1.83 -7.96 8.28
CA TYR A 36 -3.26 -7.94 7.96
C TYR A 36 -3.66 -9.04 6.96
N ALA A 37 -2.70 -9.66 6.30
CA ALA A 37 -2.93 -10.72 5.33
C ALA A 37 -2.90 -12.11 5.97
N ARG A 38 -3.62 -13.06 5.38
CA ARG A 38 -3.61 -14.48 5.80
C ARG A 38 -2.39 -15.23 5.29
N HIS A 39 -1.92 -14.86 4.10
CA HIS A 39 -0.78 -15.46 3.44
C HIS A 39 -0.03 -14.42 2.61
N ARG A 40 1.16 -14.79 2.14
CA ARG A 40 2.07 -13.90 1.42
C ARG A 40 1.43 -13.27 0.18
N LEU A 41 0.75 -14.06 -0.66
CA LEU A 41 0.13 -13.53 -1.90
C LEU A 41 -0.88 -12.40 -1.61
N GLU A 42 -1.69 -12.52 -0.56
CA GLU A 42 -2.63 -11.47 -0.20
C GLU A 42 -1.91 -10.20 0.28
N ALA A 43 -0.79 -10.35 0.99
CA ALA A 43 0.04 -9.21 1.36
C ALA A 43 0.66 -8.52 0.13
N GLU A 44 1.04 -9.29 -0.89
CA GLU A 44 1.56 -8.76 -2.16
C GLU A 44 0.47 -7.98 -2.91
N ASP A 45 -0.76 -8.48 -2.95
CA ASP A 45 -1.91 -7.77 -3.55
C ASP A 45 -2.20 -6.44 -2.81
N MET A 46 -2.25 -6.47 -1.47
CA MET A 46 -2.42 -5.27 -0.64
C MET A 46 -1.29 -4.25 -0.88
N LEU A 47 -0.05 -4.73 -1.01
CA LEU A 47 1.12 -3.89 -1.27
C LEU A 47 1.01 -3.21 -2.63
N GLN A 48 0.69 -3.96 -3.68
CA GLN A 48 0.52 -3.44 -5.03
C GLN A 48 -0.60 -2.39 -5.08
N GLU A 49 -1.78 -2.71 -4.54
CA GLU A 49 -2.92 -1.79 -4.48
C GLU A 49 -2.55 -0.50 -3.70
N ALA A 50 -1.76 -0.61 -2.63
CA ALA A 50 -1.33 0.53 -1.85
C ALA A 50 -0.33 1.42 -2.61
N PHE A 51 0.61 0.84 -3.35
CA PHE A 51 1.60 1.61 -4.13
C PHE A 51 0.96 2.31 -5.33
N VAL A 52 0.00 1.68 -6.02
CA VAL A 52 -0.79 2.35 -7.06
C VAL A 52 -1.46 3.60 -6.49
N LYS A 53 -2.19 3.46 -5.37
CA LYS A 53 -2.81 4.61 -4.69
C LYS A 53 -1.81 5.65 -4.17
N ALA A 54 -0.61 5.23 -3.80
CA ALA A 54 0.42 6.15 -3.36
C ALA A 54 0.92 6.98 -4.52
N PHE A 55 1.19 6.38 -5.69
CA PHE A 55 1.58 7.13 -6.88
C PHE A 55 0.46 8.06 -7.37
N ASP A 56 -0.79 7.60 -7.37
CA ASP A 56 -1.96 8.41 -7.75
C ASP A 56 -2.19 9.64 -6.86
N LYS A 57 -1.71 9.61 -5.61
CA LYS A 57 -1.90 10.67 -4.61
C LYS A 57 -0.62 11.39 -4.26
N LEU A 58 0.46 11.12 -4.97
CA LEU A 58 1.80 11.53 -4.56
C LEU A 58 1.95 13.05 -4.52
N ASP A 59 1.22 13.75 -5.39
CA ASP A 59 1.05 15.20 -5.44
C ASP A 59 0.50 15.81 -4.14
N THR A 60 -0.24 15.03 -3.34
CA THR A 60 -0.79 15.47 -2.05
C THR A 60 0.23 15.43 -0.90
N PHE A 61 1.40 14.83 -1.11
CA PHE A 61 2.45 14.80 -0.10
C PHE A 61 3.08 16.20 0.05
N LYS A 62 2.82 16.84 1.20
CA LYS A 62 3.23 18.23 1.47
C LYS A 62 4.72 18.43 1.78
N PHE A 63 5.53 17.37 1.72
CA PHE A 63 6.93 17.39 2.18
C PHE A 63 7.12 17.80 3.65
N GLU A 64 6.06 17.69 4.44
CA GLU A 64 6.08 17.89 5.89
C GLU A 64 6.23 16.53 6.57
N GLY A 65 7.38 16.31 7.20
CA GLY A 65 7.74 15.04 7.84
C GLY A 65 8.26 13.98 6.87
N ALA A 66 8.41 12.75 7.37
CA ALA A 66 9.00 11.65 6.61
C ALA A 66 8.01 11.05 5.60
N PHE A 67 8.45 10.88 4.35
CA PHE A 67 7.68 10.21 3.30
C PHE A 67 7.23 8.79 3.73
N GLU A 68 8.09 8.06 4.44
CA GLU A 68 7.77 6.73 4.97
C GLU A 68 6.48 6.74 5.82
N GLY A 69 6.27 7.77 6.65
CA GLY A 69 5.08 7.89 7.49
C GLY A 69 3.81 8.14 6.67
N TRP A 70 3.91 8.97 5.63
CA TRP A 70 2.81 9.23 4.69
C TRP A 70 2.44 7.96 3.90
N LEU A 71 3.43 7.27 3.34
CA LEU A 71 3.24 6.02 2.61
C LEU A 71 2.64 4.93 3.50
N ARG A 72 3.17 4.77 4.73
CA ARG A 72 2.66 3.79 5.70
C ARG A 72 1.19 3.99 6.02
N ARG A 73 0.70 5.24 6.05
CA ARG A 73 -0.73 5.52 6.25
C ARG A 73 -1.57 4.97 5.10
N ILE A 74 -1.14 5.14 3.85
CA ILE A 74 -1.83 4.61 2.66
C ILE A 74 -1.83 3.07 2.70
N VAL A 75 -0.70 2.47 3.04
CA VAL A 75 -0.55 1.01 3.14
C VAL A 75 -1.46 0.43 4.22
N VAL A 76 -1.43 0.97 5.44
CA VAL A 76 -2.30 0.50 6.54
C VAL A 76 -3.77 0.63 6.17
N ASN A 77 -4.19 1.77 5.60
CA ASN A 77 -5.58 1.97 5.19
C ASN A 77 -6.00 1.00 4.09
N THR A 78 -5.11 0.68 3.15
CA THR A 78 -5.39 -0.29 2.08
C THR A 78 -5.49 -1.71 2.64
N ALA A 79 -4.55 -2.11 3.49
CA ALA A 79 -4.55 -3.41 4.14
C ALA A 79 -5.78 -3.63 5.04
N LEU A 80 -6.17 -2.62 5.83
CA LEU A 80 -7.39 -2.67 6.65
C LEU A 80 -8.66 -2.83 5.80
N LYS A 81 -8.78 -2.09 4.70
CA LYS A 81 -9.92 -2.25 3.77
C LYS A 81 -9.95 -3.65 3.17
N HIS A 82 -8.80 -4.18 2.79
CA HIS A 82 -8.72 -5.54 2.24
C HIS A 82 -9.14 -6.59 3.27
N TYR A 83 -8.64 -6.48 4.50
CA TYR A 83 -9.01 -7.33 5.62
C TYR A 83 -10.53 -7.30 5.92
N GLN A 84 -11.12 -6.10 6.00
CA GLN A 84 -12.56 -5.93 6.25
C GLN A 84 -13.44 -6.53 5.16
N ARG A 85 -13.12 -6.30 3.88
CA ARG A 85 -13.87 -6.87 2.74
C ARG A 85 -13.88 -8.39 2.80
N LYS A 86 -12.73 -9.02 3.09
CA LYS A 86 -12.61 -10.47 3.16
C LYS A 86 -13.32 -11.06 4.37
N HIS A 87 -13.31 -10.38 5.52
CA HIS A 87 -14.10 -10.80 6.68
C HIS A 87 -15.59 -10.86 6.33
N PHE A 88 -16.10 -9.81 5.69
CA PHE A 88 -17.48 -9.74 5.25
C PHE A 88 -17.84 -10.82 4.21
N THR A 89 -17.00 -11.04 3.19
CA THR A 89 -17.23 -12.12 2.20
C THR A 89 -17.25 -13.51 2.87
N ASN A 90 -16.35 -13.75 3.82
CA ASN A 90 -16.32 -15.02 4.54
C ASN A 90 -17.57 -15.23 5.40
N GLU A 91 -18.08 -14.19 6.07
CA GLU A 91 -19.33 -14.25 6.82
C GLU A 91 -20.53 -14.53 5.91
N GLN A 92 -20.62 -13.88 4.75
CA GLN A 92 -21.69 -14.13 3.78
C GLN A 92 -21.70 -15.58 3.28
N ILE A 93 -20.54 -16.11 2.89
CA ILE A 93 -20.43 -17.51 2.45
C ILE A 93 -20.85 -18.45 3.58
N ALA A 94 -20.46 -18.16 4.83
CA ALA A 94 -20.87 -18.98 5.97
C ALA A 94 -22.40 -18.97 6.16
N VAL A 95 -23.04 -17.80 6.08
CA VAL A 95 -24.50 -17.65 6.22
C VAL A 95 -25.27 -18.38 5.12
N GLU A 96 -24.80 -18.35 3.87
CA GLU A 96 -25.43 -19.04 2.73
C GLU A 96 -25.37 -20.57 2.84
N HIS A 97 -24.44 -21.12 3.64
CA HIS A 97 -24.25 -22.57 3.83
C HIS A 97 -24.90 -23.10 5.11
N PHE A 98 -25.68 -22.29 5.84
CA PHE A 98 -26.52 -22.79 6.94
C PHE A 98 -27.86 -23.35 6.38
N PRO A 99 -28.31 -24.55 6.82
CA PRO A 99 -29.57 -25.16 6.38
C PRO A 99 -30.82 -24.42 6.89
#